data_AF-A0A0F9G771-F1
#
_entry.id   AF-A0A0F9G771-F1
#
_cell.length_a   1.000
_cell.length_b   1.000
_cell.length_c   1.000
_cell.angle_alpha   90.00
_cell.angle_beta   90.00
_cell.angle_gamma   90.00
#
_symmetry.space_group_name_H-M   'P 1'
#
loop_
_entity.id
_entity.type
_entity.pdbx_description
1 polymer ?
#
loop_
_entity_poly.entity_id
_entity_poly.type
_entity_poly.pdbx_seq_one_letter_code
_entity_poly.pdbx_strand_id
1 'polypeptide(L)'
;MAKKKKKDDLWIQQATKKKTAGAFTRQAERAGLGVQQFAKRVLADKPTKTTPTGRYTERTRRRAEFAETMEELGEKKRAKDRKKKRKRRSSRR
;
A
#
# COMPACT_ATOMS: atom_id res chain seq x y z
N MET A 1 23.53 -10.31 -17.59
CA MET A 1 22.30 -9.88 -18.29
C MET A 1 21.31 -9.25 -17.30
N ALA A 2 21.30 -7.93 -17.20
CA ALA A 2 20.39 -7.19 -16.31
C ALA A 2 18.95 -7.33 -16.83
N LYS A 3 18.09 -8.00 -16.05
CA LYS A 3 16.66 -8.11 -16.35
C LYS A 3 16.06 -6.70 -16.36
N LYS A 4 15.77 -6.16 -17.56
CA LYS A 4 14.99 -4.93 -17.76
C LYS A 4 13.71 -5.05 -16.92
N LYS A 5 13.69 -4.42 -15.75
CA LYS A 5 12.48 -4.29 -14.93
C LYS A 5 11.48 -3.53 -15.78
N LYS A 6 10.31 -4.13 -16.03
CA LYS A 6 9.23 -3.52 -16.83
C LYS A 6 8.93 -2.12 -16.28
N LYS A 7 8.81 -1.14 -17.17
CA LYS A 7 8.58 0.28 -16.89
C LYS A 7 7.41 0.49 -15.89
N ASP A 8 6.46 -0.43 -15.90
CA ASP A 8 5.27 -0.46 -15.03
C ASP A 8 5.57 -0.76 -13.55
N ASP A 9 6.69 -1.41 -13.22
CA ASP A 9 7.07 -1.66 -11.81
C ASP A 9 7.80 -0.45 -11.19
N LEU A 10 8.41 0.39 -12.03
CA LEU A 10 9.18 1.54 -11.58
C LEU A 10 8.30 2.71 -11.13
N TRP A 11 7.14 2.94 -11.75
CA TRP A 11 6.27 4.05 -11.35
C TRP A 11 5.64 3.79 -9.97
N ILE A 12 5.30 2.53 -9.66
CA ILE A 12 4.80 2.11 -8.35
C ILE A 12 5.91 2.27 -7.29
N GLN A 13 7.15 1.89 -7.60
CA GLN A 13 8.30 2.12 -6.72
C GLN A 13 8.66 3.59 -6.53
N GLN A 14 8.49 4.44 -7.54
CA GLN A 14 8.70 5.88 -7.40
C GLN A 14 7.56 6.58 -6.66
N ALA A 15 6.31 6.15 -6.85
CA ALA A 15 5.16 6.69 -6.15
C ALA A 15 5.22 6.38 -4.65
N THR A 16 5.58 5.14 -4.29
CA THR A 16 5.84 4.73 -2.90
C THR A 16 7.02 5.50 -2.29
N LYS A 17 8.15 5.64 -3.02
CA LYS A 17 9.33 6.38 -2.51
C LYS A 17 9.11 7.89 -2.34
N LYS A 18 8.29 8.55 -3.17
CA LYS A 18 8.20 10.03 -3.17
C LYS A 18 6.94 10.62 -2.52
N LYS A 19 5.81 9.91 -2.41
CA LYS A 19 4.54 10.52 -1.94
C LYS A 19 4.04 10.05 -0.56
N THR A 20 4.43 8.87 -0.09
CA THR A 20 3.91 8.31 1.19
C THR A 20 4.98 7.86 2.18
N ALA A 21 6.19 7.51 1.72
CA ALA A 21 7.17 6.77 2.54
C ALA A 21 7.73 7.49 3.77
N GLY A 22 7.70 8.83 3.87
CA GLY A 22 8.29 9.55 5.00
C GLY A 22 7.29 9.84 6.11
N ALA A 23 6.41 10.82 5.86
CA ALA A 23 5.54 11.36 6.90
C ALA A 23 4.46 10.39 7.38
N PHE A 24 3.86 9.61 6.48
CA PHE A 24 2.79 8.67 6.84
C PHE A 24 3.34 7.45 7.58
N THR A 25 4.49 6.94 7.14
CA THR A 25 5.22 5.88 7.86
C THR A 25 5.60 6.32 9.27
N ARG A 26 6.15 7.53 9.43
CA ARG A 26 6.47 8.07 10.77
C ARG A 26 5.23 8.28 11.63
N GLN A 27 4.09 8.64 11.04
CA GLN A 27 2.81 8.71 11.77
C GLN A 27 2.34 7.33 12.23
N ALA A 28 2.47 6.31 11.39
CA ALA A 28 2.15 4.93 11.73
C ALA A 28 3.07 4.42 12.86
N GLU A 29 4.38 4.63 12.75
CA GLU A 29 5.38 4.28 13.76
C GLU A 29 5.12 4.96 15.10
N ARG A 30 4.80 6.27 15.10
CA ARG A 30 4.41 6.98 16.33
C ARG A 30 3.15 6.42 16.98
N ALA A 31 2.24 5.86 16.19
CA ALA A 31 1.05 5.19 16.68
C ALA A 31 1.31 3.72 17.09
N GLY A 32 2.55 3.22 16.97
CA GLY A 32 2.90 1.82 17.21
C GLY A 32 2.29 0.84 16.21
N LEU A 33 1.91 1.32 15.01
CA LEU A 33 1.19 0.55 14.00
C LEU A 33 2.02 0.39 12.72
N GLY A 34 1.83 -0.72 12.01
CA GLY A 34 2.31 -0.85 10.63
C GLY A 34 1.57 0.11 9.70
N VAL A 35 2.19 0.51 8.58
CA VAL A 35 1.61 1.45 7.60
C VAL A 35 0.19 1.05 7.16
N GLN A 36 -0.04 -0.24 6.92
CA GLN A 36 -1.35 -0.75 6.51
C GLN A 36 -2.38 -0.71 7.66
N GLN A 37 -1.96 -1.06 8.88
CA GLN A 37 -2.83 -0.98 10.06
C GLN A 37 -3.20 0.47 10.38
N PHE A 38 -2.24 1.38 10.23
CA PHE A 38 -2.48 2.80 10.39
C PHE A 38 -3.42 3.35 9.30
N ALA A 39 -3.26 2.91 8.05
CA ALA A 39 -4.19 3.26 6.97
C ALA A 39 -5.62 2.82 7.29
N LYS A 40 -5.82 1.57 7.70
CA LYS A 40 -7.13 1.06 8.13
C LYS A 40 -7.72 1.86 9.27
N ARG A 41 -6.90 2.25 10.25
CA ARG A 41 -7.33 3.11 11.37
C ARG A 41 -7.76 4.49 10.92
N VAL A 42 -7.02 5.12 10.01
CA VAL A 42 -7.34 6.45 9.45
C VAL A 42 -8.63 6.41 8.63
N LEU A 43 -8.86 5.34 7.87
CA LEU A 43 -10.08 5.15 7.06
C LEU A 43 -11.29 4.78 7.92
N ALA A 44 -11.07 4.07 9.02
CA ALA A 44 -12.11 3.76 10.00
C ALA A 44 -12.54 4.99 10.84
N ASP A 45 -11.71 6.04 10.90
CA ASP A 45 -12.01 7.27 11.62
C ASP A 45 -13.07 8.10 10.88
N LYS A 46 -14.33 7.89 11.26
CA LYS A 46 -15.49 8.63 10.75
C LYS A 46 -15.65 9.94 11.51
N PRO A 47 -16.05 11.03 10.84
CA PRO A 47 -16.41 12.26 11.52
C PRO A 47 -17.56 12.01 12.50
N THR A 48 -17.46 12.60 13.69
CA THR A 48 -18.47 12.48 14.75
C THR A 48 -19.11 13.84 15.02
N LYS A 49 -20.26 13.89 15.71
CA LYS A 49 -20.91 15.16 16.09
C LYS A 49 -19.97 16.13 16.83
N THR A 50 -19.05 15.60 17.63
CA THR A 50 -18.05 16.36 18.39
C THR A 50 -16.76 16.65 17.61
N THR A 51 -16.55 16.00 16.46
CA THR A 51 -15.34 16.19 15.64
C THR A 51 -15.73 16.06 14.16
N PRO A 52 -16.27 17.14 13.56
CA PRO A 52 -16.87 17.09 12.22
C PRO A 52 -15.86 16.81 11.11
N THR A 53 -14.57 17.05 11.35
CA THR A 53 -13.48 16.77 10.40
C THR A 53 -12.81 15.41 10.64
N GLY A 54 -13.14 14.71 11.74
CA GLY A 54 -12.39 13.54 12.22
C GLY A 54 -11.04 13.92 12.86
N ARG A 55 -10.30 12.94 13.39
CA ARG A 55 -8.97 13.17 13.97
C ARG A 55 -7.89 13.38 12.91
N TYR A 56 -8.15 12.93 11.69
CA TYR A 56 -7.16 12.91 10.60
C TYR A 56 -7.53 13.87 9.48
N THR A 57 -6.55 14.65 9.03
CA THR A 57 -6.70 15.55 7.89
C THR A 57 -7.00 14.80 6.60
N GLU A 58 -7.65 15.45 5.64
CA GLU A 58 -7.95 14.89 4.33
C GLU A 58 -6.68 14.38 3.61
N ARG A 59 -5.57 15.09 3.76
CA ARG A 59 -4.26 14.67 3.24
C ARG A 59 -3.80 13.33 3.82
N THR A 60 -4.08 13.07 5.10
CA THR A 60 -3.75 11.81 5.76
C THR A 60 -4.68 10.68 5.31
N ARG A 61 -5.97 10.98 5.10
CA ARG A 61 -6.92 10.04 4.49
C ARG A 61 -6.51 9.62 3.07
N ARG A 62 -6.16 10.58 2.19
CA ARG A 62 -5.66 10.27 0.83
C ARG A 62 -4.40 9.39 0.83
N ARG A 63 -3.53 9.56 1.83
CA ARG A 63 -2.34 8.71 2.01
C ARG A 63 -2.71 7.30 2.46
N ALA A 64 -3.73 7.16 3.30
CA ALA A 64 -4.26 5.87 3.72
C ALA A 64 -4.92 5.11 2.55
N GLU A 65 -5.74 5.79 1.74
CA GLU A 65 -6.35 5.21 0.52
C GLU A 65 -5.29 4.69 -0.45
N PHE A 66 -4.22 5.48 -0.65
CA PHE A 66 -3.10 5.07 -1.47
C PHE A 66 -2.39 3.83 -0.91
N ALA A 67 -2.23 3.73 0.41
CA ALA A 67 -1.58 2.58 1.05
C ALA A 67 -2.37 1.28 0.83
N GLU A 68 -3.70 1.31 0.96
CA GLU A 68 -4.58 0.17 0.65
C GLU A 68 -4.51 -0.21 -0.83
N THR A 69 -4.58 0.78 -1.72
CA THR A 69 -4.47 0.54 -3.17
C THR A 69 -3.16 -0.15 -3.53
N MET A 70 -2.06 0.24 -2.87
CA MET A 70 -0.75 -0.37 -3.05
C MET A 70 -0.67 -1.79 -2.50
N GLU A 71 -1.39 -2.09 -1.40
CA GLU A 71 -1.53 -3.45 -0.89
C GLU A 71 -2.21 -4.35 -1.92
N GLU A 72 -3.36 -3.90 -2.43
CA GLU A 72 -4.18 -4.66 -3.38
C GLU A 72 -3.41 -4.94 -4.69
N LEU A 73 -2.68 -3.94 -5.22
CA LEU A 73 -1.81 -4.12 -6.38
C LEU A 73 -0.68 -5.11 -6.10
N GLY A 74 -0.09 -5.04 -4.91
CA GLY A 74 0.93 -5.97 -4.44
C GLY A 74 0.42 -7.41 -4.37
N GLU A 75 -0.79 -7.62 -3.84
CA GLU A 75 -1.44 -8.92 -3.76
C GLU A 75 -1.79 -9.49 -5.13
N LYS A 76 -2.38 -8.68 -6.02
CA LYS A 76 -2.69 -9.07 -7.41
C LYS A 76 -1.43 -9.54 -8.13
N LYS A 77 -0.31 -8.84 -7.94
CA LYS A 77 0.99 -9.22 -8.52
C LYS A 77 1.50 -10.54 -7.92
N ARG A 78 1.48 -10.69 -6.60
CA ARG A 78 1.86 -11.94 -5.91
C ARG A 78 1.02 -13.13 -6.36
N ALA A 79 -0.28 -12.94 -6.54
CA ALA A 79 -1.19 -13.99 -7.03
C ALA A 79 -0.84 -14.41 -8.47
N LYS A 80 -0.53 -13.47 -9.35
CA LYS A 80 -0.08 -13.74 -10.72
C LYS A 80 1.23 -14.52 -10.75
N ASP A 81 2.19 -14.14 -9.90
CA ASP A 81 3.46 -14.86 -9.74
C ASP A 81 3.27 -16.28 -9.18
N ARG A 82 2.35 -16.46 -8.22
CA ARG A 82 2.00 -17.77 -7.66
C ARG A 82 1.41 -18.69 -8.73
N LYS A 83 0.48 -18.20 -9.56
CA LYS A 83 -0.08 -18.94 -10.70
C LYS A 83 1.01 -19.35 -11.70
N LYS A 84 1.93 -18.43 -12.02
CA LYS A 84 3.06 -18.72 -12.93
C LYS A 84 4.00 -19.80 -12.37
N LYS A 85 4.31 -19.77 -11.07
CA LYS A 85 5.10 -20.83 -10.40
C LYS A 85 4.37 -22.17 -10.40
N ARG A 86 3.05 -22.20 -10.15
CA ARG A 86 2.23 -23.44 -10.19
C ARG A 86 2.25 -24.08 -11.58
N LYS A 87 2.05 -23.28 -12.65
CA LYS A 87 2.09 -23.77 -14.04
C LYS A 87 3.45 -24.35 -14.43
N ARG A 88 4.55 -23.73 -13.99
CA ARG A 88 5.93 -24.22 -14.24
C ARG A 88 6.28 -25.50 -13.48
N ARG A 89 5.60 -25.78 -12.36
CA ARG A 89 5.77 -27.01 -11.59
C ARG A 89 4.97 -28.18 -12.18
N SER A 90 3.81 -27.93 -12.79
CA SER A 90 3.03 -28.99 -13.44
C SER A 90 3.56 -29.39 -14.83
N SER A 91 4.32 -28.51 -15.51
CA SER A 91 4.95 -28.83 -16.80
C SER A 91 6.33 -29.50 -16.67
N ARG A 92 6.72 -29.88 -15.46
CA ARG A 92 8.02 -30.51 -15.12
C ARG A 92 7.85 -31.93 -14.57
N ARG A 93 6.59 -32.39 -14.49
CA ARG A 93 6.13 -33.72 -14.14
C ARG A 93 5.53 -34.32 -15.41
#